data_AF-A0A9X2QQ09-F1
#
_entry.id   AF-A0A9X2QQ09-F1
#
_cell.length_a   1.000
_cell.length_b   1.000
_cell.length_c   1.000
_cell.angle_alpha   90.00
_cell.angle_beta   90.00
_cell.angle_gamma   90.00
#
_symmetry.space_group_name_H-M   'P 1'
#
loop_
_entity.id
_entity.type
_entity.pdbx_description
1 polymer ?
#
loop_
_entity_poly.entity_id
_entity_poly.type
_entity_poly.pdbx_seq_one_letter_code
_entity_poly.pdbx_strand_id
1 'polypeptide(L)'
;MEELGQKATRAIHQFQLTQAVAPLNPTGLRDRALALFPRIERGYQQSGTVLQLAVAAGPDTTVLRPAEMEAQPLLDAMQKHALFGAPAVFDRSLGMKAGSNGEALVLVQEAQRSDGASIRLWPNGDVLISLPVPPPERGMGLSVVVEEDIAGKLEAAIGYAAWLLAHIDPTERLSHVVPVVRLLGEHAGAWMTRAEHEAGPNNMQLPYRQGEHQAPVLLSPAHRVRQALSMDAQRMGEDLVVLLRRRWIN
;
A
#
# COMPACT_ATOMS: atom_id res chain seq x y z
N MET A 1 48.30 -27.44 1.97
CA MET A 1 47.03 -27.51 1.19
C MET A 1 45.79 -27.59 2.08
N GLU A 2 45.85 -28.24 3.25
CA GLU A 2 44.73 -28.37 4.21
C GLU A 2 44.20 -27.05 4.82
N GLU A 3 45.07 -26.07 5.07
CA GLU A 3 44.70 -24.78 5.69
C GLU A 3 43.78 -23.91 4.82
N LEU A 4 43.91 -23.99 3.49
CA LEU A 4 43.08 -23.25 2.54
C LEU A 4 41.65 -23.80 2.50
N GLY A 5 41.50 -25.12 2.56
CA GLY A 5 40.19 -25.78 2.62
C GLY A 5 39.42 -25.43 3.89
N GLN A 6 40.09 -25.42 5.05
CA GLN A 6 39.45 -25.04 6.31
C GLN A 6 39.04 -23.57 6.35
N LYS A 7 39.86 -22.65 5.81
CA LYS A 7 39.50 -21.22 5.72
C LYS A 7 38.33 -20.98 4.75
N ALA A 8 38.29 -21.67 3.62
CA ALA A 8 37.19 -21.59 2.66
C ALA A 8 35.87 -22.12 3.27
N THR A 9 35.90 -23.27 3.93
CA THR A 9 34.71 -23.84 4.59
C THR A 9 34.21 -22.95 5.73
N ARG A 10 35.11 -22.34 6.51
CA ARG A 10 34.73 -21.38 7.56
C ARG A 10 34.15 -20.10 6.97
N ALA A 11 34.70 -19.59 5.88
CA ALA A 11 34.20 -18.41 5.19
C ALA A 11 32.81 -18.67 4.58
N ILE A 12 32.58 -19.85 3.98
CA ILE A 12 31.27 -20.25 3.45
C ILE A 12 30.26 -20.46 4.57
N HIS A 13 30.65 -21.12 5.67
CA HIS A 13 29.77 -21.33 6.82
C HIS A 13 29.44 -20.00 7.52
N GLN A 14 30.41 -19.07 7.60
CA GLN A 14 30.19 -17.74 8.14
C GLN A 14 29.36 -16.88 7.21
N PHE A 15 29.51 -17.02 5.89
CA PHE A 15 28.64 -16.40 4.89
C PHE A 15 27.20 -16.95 4.97
N GLN A 16 27.03 -18.27 5.12
CA GLN A 16 25.73 -18.92 5.31
C GLN A 16 25.05 -18.54 6.63
N LEU A 17 25.81 -18.41 7.73
CA LEU A 17 25.30 -17.92 9.01
C LEU A 17 24.94 -16.43 8.96
N THR A 18 25.68 -15.63 8.18
CA THR A 18 25.39 -14.20 7.98
C THR A 18 24.20 -14.00 7.03
N GLN A 19 23.96 -14.94 6.12
CA GLN A 19 22.83 -14.99 5.17
C GLN A 19 21.70 -15.93 5.62
N ALA A 20 21.55 -16.22 6.91
CA ALA A 20 20.38 -16.91 7.44
C ALA A 20 19.14 -15.98 7.42
N VAL A 21 18.83 -15.45 6.24
CA VAL A 21 17.57 -14.81 5.90
C VAL A 21 16.56 -15.95 5.78
N ALA A 22 15.40 -15.81 6.41
CA ALA A 22 14.33 -16.79 6.28
C ALA A 22 14.12 -17.13 4.79
N PRO A 23 13.91 -18.41 4.41
CA PRO A 23 13.66 -18.74 3.03
C PRO A 23 12.40 -18.00 2.54
N LEU A 24 12.46 -17.47 1.32
CA LEU A 24 11.30 -16.82 0.72
C LEU A 24 10.13 -17.81 0.62
N ASN A 25 9.01 -17.48 1.27
CA ASN A 25 7.74 -18.20 1.14
C ASN A 25 6.71 -17.29 0.44
N PRO A 26 6.51 -17.41 -0.89
CA PRO A 26 5.60 -16.55 -1.64
C PRO A 26 4.14 -16.65 -1.18
N THR A 27 3.70 -17.84 -0.74
CA THR A 27 2.32 -18.05 -0.25
C THR A 27 2.14 -17.36 1.10
N GLY A 28 3.08 -17.56 2.03
CA GLY A 28 3.07 -16.87 3.31
C GLY A 28 3.12 -15.34 3.16
N LEU A 29 3.91 -14.84 2.21
CA LEU A 29 3.99 -13.40 1.89
C LEU A 29 2.65 -12.86 1.38
N ARG A 30 1.96 -13.62 0.52
CA ARG A 30 0.61 -13.29 0.04
C ARG A 30 -0.40 -13.24 1.20
N ASP A 31 -0.39 -14.24 2.07
CA ASP A 31 -1.33 -14.33 3.18
C ASP A 31 -1.10 -13.19 4.18
N ARG A 32 0.16 -12.81 4.44
CA ARG A 32 0.51 -11.63 5.23
C ARG A 32 -0.07 -10.36 4.61
N ALA A 33 0.13 -10.14 3.30
CA ALA A 33 -0.37 -8.93 2.64
C ALA A 33 -1.90 -8.79 2.76
N LEU A 34 -2.63 -9.91 2.67
CA LEU A 34 -4.08 -9.93 2.87
C LEU A 34 -4.48 -9.66 4.33
N ALA A 35 -3.68 -10.13 5.29
CA ALA A 35 -3.93 -9.92 6.72
C ALA A 35 -3.69 -8.47 7.19
N LEU A 36 -2.95 -7.65 6.42
CA LEU A 36 -2.72 -6.24 6.75
C LEU A 36 -3.99 -5.40 6.69
N PHE A 37 -4.99 -5.81 5.90
CA PHE A 37 -6.23 -5.05 5.79
C PHE A 37 -7.06 -5.14 7.07
N PRO A 38 -7.57 -4.01 7.60
CA PRO A 38 -8.50 -4.05 8.71
C PRO A 38 -9.78 -4.78 8.30
N ARG A 39 -10.35 -5.51 9.26
CA ARG A 39 -11.68 -6.13 9.11
C ARG A 39 -12.70 -5.02 8.88
N ILE A 40 -13.58 -5.25 7.92
CA ILE A 40 -14.72 -4.36 7.67
C ILE A 40 -15.76 -4.70 8.73
N GLU A 41 -15.91 -3.84 9.73
CA GLU A 41 -16.91 -4.02 10.78
C GLU A 41 -18.31 -3.72 10.21
N ARG A 42 -19.26 -4.63 10.46
CA ARG A 42 -20.65 -4.43 10.05
C ARG A 42 -21.24 -3.24 10.82
N GLY A 43 -21.66 -2.21 10.09
CA GLY A 43 -22.27 -0.99 10.65
C GLY A 43 -21.33 0.20 10.77
N TYR A 44 -20.04 0.07 10.41
CA TYR A 44 -19.16 1.22 10.28
C TYR A 44 -19.48 1.95 8.97
N GLN A 45 -20.23 3.05 9.07
CA GLN A 45 -20.53 3.89 7.90
C GLN A 45 -19.27 4.66 7.51
N GLN A 46 -18.53 4.15 6.51
CA GLN A 46 -17.49 4.95 5.87
C GLN A 46 -18.16 6.08 5.07
N SER A 47 -17.81 7.31 5.41
CA SER A 47 -18.38 8.51 4.81
C SER A 47 -17.85 8.79 3.39
N GLY A 48 -16.91 8.00 2.88
CA GLY A 48 -16.28 8.23 1.57
C GLY A 48 -15.63 6.98 0.97
N THR A 49 -15.03 7.17 -0.20
CA THR A 49 -14.27 6.11 -0.90
C THR A 49 -12.81 6.16 -0.44
N VAL A 50 -12.21 5.00 -0.13
CA VAL A 50 -10.81 4.91 0.33
C VAL A 50 -10.08 3.83 -0.46
N LEU A 51 -8.98 4.22 -1.12
CA LEU A 51 -8.05 3.31 -1.74
C LEU A 51 -7.06 2.81 -0.67
N GLN A 52 -6.89 1.51 -0.56
CA GLN A 52 -5.91 0.90 0.33
C GLN A 52 -4.91 0.06 -0.43
N LEU A 53 -3.62 0.31 -0.23
CA LEU A 53 -2.51 -0.50 -0.71
C LEU A 53 -1.84 -1.18 0.49
N ALA A 54 -1.87 -2.50 0.52
CA ALA A 54 -1.09 -3.32 1.43
C ALA A 54 0.13 -3.89 0.68
N VAL A 55 1.32 -3.76 1.26
CA VAL A 55 2.55 -4.34 0.73
C VAL A 55 3.15 -5.19 1.83
N ALA A 56 3.12 -6.52 1.65
CA ALA A 56 3.95 -7.38 2.48
C ALA A 56 5.34 -7.47 1.89
N ALA A 57 6.37 -7.32 2.72
CA ALA A 57 7.77 -7.41 2.33
C ALA A 57 8.37 -8.74 2.79
N GLY A 58 9.27 -9.29 1.98
CA GLY A 58 9.81 -10.63 2.17
C GLY A 58 11.29 -10.72 1.79
N PRO A 59 12.05 -11.64 2.38
CA PRO A 59 11.58 -12.73 3.24
C PRO A 59 11.15 -12.28 4.65
N ASP A 60 10.52 -13.17 5.43
CA ASP A 60 9.99 -12.84 6.75
C ASP A 60 11.13 -12.58 7.76
N THR A 61 11.50 -11.31 7.91
CA THR A 61 12.56 -10.88 8.80
C THR A 61 12.24 -9.50 9.36
N THR A 62 12.61 -9.27 10.61
CA THR A 62 12.63 -7.92 11.17
C THR A 62 13.77 -7.12 10.53
N VAL A 63 13.44 -5.95 9.99
CA VAL A 63 14.40 -4.99 9.41
C VAL A 63 14.59 -3.76 10.30
N LEU A 64 13.59 -3.41 11.09
CA LEU A 64 13.64 -2.30 12.04
C LEU A 64 13.61 -2.84 13.48
N ARG A 65 14.59 -2.44 14.30
CA ARG A 65 14.58 -2.73 15.73
C ARG A 65 13.56 -1.83 16.45
N PRO A 66 13.08 -2.20 17.64
CA PRO A 66 12.15 -1.36 18.41
C PRO A 66 12.64 0.08 18.60
N ALA A 67 13.93 0.28 18.91
CA ALA A 67 14.51 1.61 19.05
C ALA A 67 14.51 2.43 17.74
N GLU A 68 14.56 1.76 16.57
CA GLU A 68 14.47 2.43 15.26
C GLU A 68 13.02 2.78 14.91
N MET A 69 12.06 1.95 15.32
CA MET A 69 10.62 2.24 15.19
C MET A 69 10.19 3.46 15.99
N GLU A 70 10.82 3.71 17.13
CA GLU A 70 10.56 4.87 18.00
C GLU A 70 11.43 6.09 17.65
N ALA A 71 12.35 5.96 16.68
CA ALA A 71 13.31 7.01 16.37
C ALA A 71 12.66 8.15 15.59
N GLN A 72 12.76 9.37 16.12
CA GLN A 72 12.28 10.59 15.46
C GLN A 72 12.79 10.76 14.01
N PRO A 73 14.05 10.43 13.65
CA PRO A 73 14.52 10.53 12.27
C PRO A 73 13.71 9.71 11.25
N LEU A 74 13.27 8.48 11.62
CA LEU A 74 12.43 7.66 10.75
C LEU A 74 11.07 8.33 10.55
N LEU A 75 10.50 8.81 11.65
CA LEU A 75 9.21 9.49 11.64
C LEU A 75 9.25 10.75 10.76
N ASP A 76 10.26 11.60 10.95
CA ASP A 76 10.45 12.84 10.18
C ASP A 76 10.64 12.53 8.68
N ALA A 77 11.39 11.48 8.35
CA ALA A 77 11.58 11.05 6.97
C ALA A 77 10.25 10.62 6.32
N MET A 78 9.47 9.78 7.01
CA MET A 78 8.17 9.31 6.55
C MET A 78 7.19 10.47 6.35
N GLN A 79 7.15 11.41 7.30
CA GLN A 79 6.32 12.61 7.25
C GLN A 79 6.69 13.51 6.07
N LYS A 80 7.99 13.80 5.92
CA LYS A 80 8.50 14.64 4.85
C LYS A 80 8.18 14.03 3.48
N HIS A 81 8.41 12.73 3.31
CA HIS A 81 8.12 12.08 2.03
C HIS A 81 6.61 11.99 1.76
N ALA A 82 5.78 11.83 2.79
CA ALA A 82 4.33 11.76 2.60
C ALA A 82 3.77 13.08 2.05
N LEU A 83 4.27 14.22 2.55
CA LEU A 83 3.82 15.56 2.19
C LEU A 83 4.54 16.14 0.94
N PHE A 84 5.82 15.84 0.78
CA PHE A 84 6.69 16.48 -0.20
C PHE A 84 7.31 15.52 -1.23
N GLY A 85 6.97 14.23 -1.16
CA GLY A 85 7.34 13.25 -2.18
C GLY A 85 6.75 13.59 -3.55
N ALA A 86 7.29 12.93 -4.57
CA ALA A 86 6.84 13.08 -5.96
C ALA A 86 6.46 11.68 -6.50
N PRO A 87 5.17 11.32 -6.52
CA PRO A 87 4.01 12.09 -6.04
C PRO A 87 3.84 12.06 -4.50
N ALA A 88 3.19 13.08 -3.95
CA ALA A 88 2.84 13.15 -2.54
C ALA A 88 1.59 12.31 -2.26
N VAL A 89 1.55 11.61 -1.12
CA VAL A 89 0.40 10.80 -0.70
C VAL A 89 -0.51 11.54 0.29
N PHE A 90 0.03 12.56 0.97
CA PHE A 90 -0.68 13.37 1.97
C PHE A 90 -0.91 14.80 1.47
N ASP A 91 -2.00 15.41 1.94
CA ASP A 91 -2.38 16.77 1.60
C ASP A 91 -1.67 17.78 2.51
N ARG A 92 -0.94 18.73 1.92
CA ARG A 92 -0.17 19.74 2.67
C ARG A 92 -1.02 20.73 3.45
N SER A 93 -2.30 20.84 3.13
CA SER A 93 -3.25 21.71 3.82
C SER A 93 -3.83 21.09 5.10
N LEU A 94 -3.67 19.77 5.28
CA LEU A 94 -4.22 19.05 6.42
C LEU A 94 -3.16 18.82 7.51
N GLY A 95 -3.59 18.93 8.76
CA GLY A 95 -2.78 18.54 9.91
C GLY A 95 -2.49 17.03 9.91
N MET A 96 -1.36 16.65 10.49
CA MET A 96 -0.92 15.25 10.59
C MET A 96 -0.62 14.90 12.03
N LYS A 97 -0.98 13.68 12.42
CA LYS A 97 -0.62 13.06 13.69
C LYS A 97 0.26 11.85 13.42
N ALA A 98 1.18 11.61 14.34
CA ALA A 98 2.08 10.47 14.33
C ALA A 98 2.03 9.76 15.68
N GLY A 99 2.22 8.45 15.66
CA GLY A 99 2.31 7.65 16.87
C GLY A 99 2.48 6.18 16.56
N SER A 100 2.43 5.35 17.60
CA SER A 100 2.42 3.90 17.47
C SER A 100 1.01 3.33 17.68
N ASN A 101 0.72 2.22 17.01
CA ASN A 101 -0.45 1.39 17.27
C ASN A 101 -0.02 -0.07 17.30
N GLY A 102 0.06 -0.64 18.50
CA GLY A 102 0.76 -1.91 18.71
C GLY A 102 2.22 -1.77 18.29
N GLU A 103 2.67 -2.67 17.41
CA GLU A 103 4.04 -2.67 16.87
C GLU A 103 4.20 -1.77 15.63
N ALA A 104 3.10 -1.21 15.09
CA ALA A 104 3.16 -0.41 13.89
C ALA A 104 3.41 1.07 14.20
N LEU A 105 4.29 1.70 13.43
CA LEU A 105 4.40 3.15 13.34
C LEU A 105 3.30 3.68 12.41
N VAL A 106 2.58 4.72 12.84
CA VAL A 106 1.38 5.22 12.15
C VAL A 106 1.50 6.72 11.90
N LEU A 107 1.23 7.11 10.66
CA LEU A 107 0.93 8.49 10.27
C LEU A 107 -0.55 8.61 9.88
N VAL A 108 -1.23 9.67 10.33
CA VAL A 108 -2.64 9.92 10.01
C VAL A 108 -2.85 11.40 9.70
N GLN A 109 -3.62 11.67 8.64
CA GLN A 109 -4.26 12.97 8.41
C GLN A 109 -5.78 12.81 8.54
N GLU A 110 -6.36 13.50 9.50
CA GLU A 110 -7.82 13.55 9.65
C GLU A 110 -8.42 14.48 8.58
N ALA A 111 -9.53 14.06 7.98
CA ALA A 111 -10.30 14.88 7.04
C ALA A 111 -11.67 15.17 7.65
N GLN A 112 -12.15 16.42 7.55
CA GLN A 112 -13.41 16.83 8.19
C GLN A 112 -14.66 16.13 7.60
N ARG A 113 -14.58 15.61 6.37
CA ARG A 113 -15.75 15.10 5.61
C ARG A 113 -15.56 13.70 5.04
N SER A 114 -14.46 13.03 5.34
CA SER A 114 -14.16 11.69 4.81
C SER A 114 -13.26 10.93 5.76
N ASP A 115 -13.08 9.65 5.49
CA ASP A 115 -11.96 8.92 6.05
C ASP A 115 -10.65 9.64 5.70
N GLY A 116 -9.74 9.69 6.67
CA GLY A 116 -8.46 10.36 6.55
C GLY A 116 -7.43 9.55 5.74
N ALA A 117 -6.33 10.19 5.37
CA ALA A 117 -5.17 9.46 4.84
C ALA A 117 -4.39 8.83 6.00
N SER A 118 -3.87 7.61 5.82
CA SER A 118 -2.99 6.99 6.80
C SER A 118 -1.94 6.10 6.20
N ILE A 119 -0.83 5.95 6.90
CA ILE A 119 0.30 5.08 6.55
C ILE A 119 0.65 4.31 7.82
N ARG A 120 0.74 2.99 7.72
CA ARG A 120 1.21 2.10 8.78
C ARG A 120 2.42 1.32 8.31
N LEU A 121 3.46 1.29 9.13
CA LEU A 121 4.69 0.55 8.89
C LEU A 121 4.92 -0.42 10.05
N TRP A 122 5.16 -1.69 9.75
CA TRP A 122 5.53 -2.70 10.74
C TRP A 122 7.05 -2.97 10.74
N PRO A 123 7.61 -3.55 11.83
CA PRO A 123 9.05 -3.77 11.96
C PRO A 123 9.67 -4.72 10.92
N ASN A 124 8.84 -5.58 10.31
CA ASN A 124 9.22 -6.50 9.24
C ASN A 124 9.18 -5.86 7.84
N GLY A 125 8.85 -4.57 7.75
CA GLY A 125 8.75 -3.83 6.49
C GLY A 125 7.41 -3.98 5.77
N ASP A 126 6.42 -4.64 6.39
CA ASP A 126 5.06 -4.62 5.88
C ASP A 126 4.49 -3.19 5.99
N VAL A 127 3.68 -2.79 5.00
CA VAL A 127 3.14 -1.43 4.90
C VAL A 127 1.66 -1.48 4.52
N LEU A 128 0.85 -0.63 5.15
CA LEU A 128 -0.53 -0.35 4.74
C LEU A 128 -0.69 1.16 4.52
N ILE A 129 -1.05 1.54 3.31
CA ILE A 129 -1.35 2.93 2.93
C ILE A 129 -2.85 3.01 2.64
N SER A 130 -3.54 3.96 3.26
CA SER A 130 -4.95 4.27 3.00
C SER A 130 -5.09 5.71 2.54
N LEU A 131 -5.60 5.92 1.34
CA LEU A 131 -5.76 7.24 0.73
C LEU A 131 -7.25 7.49 0.42
N PRO A 132 -7.85 8.56 0.95
CA PRO A 132 -9.19 8.94 0.55
C PRO A 132 -9.21 9.27 -0.94
N VAL A 133 -10.26 8.82 -1.62
CA VAL A 133 -10.58 9.18 -2.99
C VAL A 133 -11.62 10.30 -2.92
N PRO A 134 -11.25 11.54 -3.28
CA PRO A 134 -12.17 12.66 -3.17
C PRO A 134 -13.35 12.42 -4.13
N PRO A 135 -14.58 12.77 -3.73
CA PRO A 135 -15.68 12.83 -4.69
C PRO A 135 -15.37 13.89 -5.75
N PRO A 136 -15.86 13.72 -6.99
CA PRO A 136 -15.69 14.76 -8.00
C PRO A 136 -16.38 16.07 -7.58
N GLU A 137 -15.81 17.20 -8.01
CA GLU A 137 -16.29 18.54 -7.64
C GLU A 137 -17.71 18.85 -8.15
N ARG A 138 -18.19 18.14 -9.17
CA ARG A 138 -19.53 18.30 -9.78
C ARG A 138 -20.32 17.01 -9.63
N GLY A 139 -21.47 17.06 -8.97
CA GLY A 139 -22.40 15.92 -8.84
C GLY A 139 -23.51 16.17 -7.82
N MET A 140 -24.73 15.71 -8.09
CA MET A 140 -25.89 15.85 -7.17
C MET A 140 -25.83 14.85 -5.99
N GLY A 141 -24.73 14.84 -5.24
CA GLY A 141 -24.60 14.05 -4.00
C GLY A 141 -24.47 12.53 -4.17
N LEU A 142 -24.31 12.03 -5.39
CA LEU A 142 -23.99 10.63 -5.67
C LEU A 142 -22.47 10.46 -5.75
N SER A 143 -21.93 9.50 -5.01
CA SER A 143 -20.49 9.22 -5.03
C SER A 143 -20.11 8.60 -6.38
N VAL A 144 -19.05 9.08 -7.02
CA VAL A 144 -18.49 8.52 -8.26
C VAL A 144 -17.06 8.12 -7.98
N VAL A 145 -16.65 6.99 -8.54
CA VAL A 145 -15.23 6.62 -8.58
C VAL A 145 -14.69 6.98 -9.96
N VAL A 146 -13.79 7.95 -10.00
CA VAL A 146 -13.10 8.37 -11.22
C VAL A 146 -11.83 7.54 -11.40
N GLU A 147 -11.74 6.85 -12.53
CA GLU A 147 -10.65 5.90 -12.83
C GLU A 147 -9.26 6.55 -12.72
N GLU A 148 -9.10 7.75 -13.26
CA GLU A 148 -7.84 8.48 -13.26
C GLU A 148 -7.41 8.92 -11.85
N ASP A 149 -8.37 9.22 -10.96
CA ASP A 149 -8.08 9.54 -9.56
C ASP A 149 -7.59 8.31 -8.79
N ILE A 150 -8.14 7.13 -9.10
CA ILE A 150 -7.65 5.85 -8.56
C ILE A 150 -6.24 5.57 -9.08
N ALA A 151 -6.02 5.71 -10.39
CA ALA A 151 -4.72 5.47 -11.00
C ALA A 151 -3.62 6.35 -10.37
N GLY A 152 -3.85 7.67 -10.28
CA GLY A 152 -2.87 8.59 -9.70
C GLY A 152 -2.59 8.32 -8.22
N LYS A 153 -3.62 7.95 -7.43
CA LYS A 153 -3.43 7.58 -6.02
C LYS A 153 -2.68 6.27 -5.86
N LEU A 154 -2.94 5.30 -6.73
CA LEU A 154 -2.28 4.01 -6.68
C LEU A 154 -0.80 4.13 -7.05
N GLU A 155 -0.49 4.90 -8.09
CA GLU A 155 0.89 5.23 -8.45
C GLU A 155 1.62 5.90 -7.28
N ALA A 156 0.95 6.85 -6.61
CA ALA A 156 1.53 7.52 -5.45
C ALA A 156 1.76 6.60 -4.26
N ALA A 157 0.81 5.72 -3.95
CA ALA A 157 0.96 4.74 -2.89
C ALA A 157 2.09 3.73 -3.19
N ILE A 158 2.19 3.26 -4.44
CA ILE A 158 3.26 2.36 -4.88
C ILE A 158 4.63 3.05 -4.78
N GLY A 159 4.74 4.29 -5.27
CA GLY A 159 5.96 5.10 -5.18
C GLY A 159 6.40 5.34 -3.74
N TYR A 160 5.45 5.67 -2.85
CA TYR A 160 5.73 5.82 -1.43
C TYR A 160 6.22 4.53 -0.79
N ALA A 161 5.58 3.39 -1.08
CA ALA A 161 6.01 2.09 -0.58
C ALA A 161 7.41 1.71 -1.07
N ALA A 162 7.72 1.98 -2.34
CA ALA A 162 9.05 1.76 -2.92
C ALA A 162 10.12 2.58 -2.19
N TRP A 163 9.86 3.87 -2.00
CA TRP A 163 10.75 4.77 -1.25
C TRP A 163 10.94 4.32 0.20
N LEU A 164 9.84 3.96 0.88
CA LEU A 164 9.88 3.59 2.29
C LEU A 164 10.72 2.33 2.50
N LEU A 165 10.52 1.31 1.67
CA LEU A 165 11.34 0.09 1.73
C LEU A 165 12.81 0.42 1.48
N ALA A 166 13.13 1.23 0.46
CA ALA A 166 14.49 1.72 0.19
C ALA A 166 15.12 2.46 1.38
N HIS A 167 14.32 3.21 2.13
CA HIS A 167 14.77 3.96 3.28
C HIS A 167 15.06 3.07 4.49
N ILE A 168 14.20 2.11 4.80
CA ILE A 168 14.31 1.28 6.02
C ILE A 168 15.22 0.07 5.85
N ASP A 169 15.41 -0.40 4.62
CA ASP A 169 16.21 -1.56 4.29
C ASP A 169 17.10 -1.28 3.07
N PRO A 170 18.15 -0.45 3.24
CA PRO A 170 19.07 -0.09 2.17
C PRO A 170 19.98 -1.26 1.74
N THR A 171 20.06 -2.33 2.54
CA THR A 171 20.85 -3.54 2.23
C THR A 171 20.02 -4.61 1.50
N GLU A 172 18.77 -4.30 1.13
CA GLU A 172 17.86 -5.18 0.39
C GLU A 172 17.68 -6.58 1.01
N ARG A 173 17.64 -6.66 2.34
CA ARG A 173 17.28 -7.90 3.06
C ARG A 173 15.86 -8.34 2.68
N LEU A 174 14.96 -7.39 2.49
CA LEU A 174 13.64 -7.56 1.92
C LEU A 174 13.75 -7.46 0.39
N SER A 175 13.92 -8.60 -0.27
CA SER A 175 14.13 -8.70 -1.72
C SER A 175 12.85 -8.84 -2.54
N HIS A 176 11.73 -9.17 -1.90
CA HIS A 176 10.47 -9.47 -2.56
C HIS A 176 9.28 -8.81 -1.88
N VAL A 177 8.20 -8.62 -2.64
CA VAL A 177 6.99 -7.98 -2.17
C VAL A 177 5.74 -8.65 -2.74
N VAL A 178 4.62 -8.49 -2.04
CA VAL A 178 3.27 -8.75 -2.57
C VAL A 178 2.43 -7.50 -2.38
N PRO A 179 2.20 -6.69 -3.44
CA PRO A 179 1.26 -5.59 -3.40
C PRO A 179 -0.17 -6.11 -3.58
N VAL A 180 -1.06 -5.68 -2.69
CA VAL A 180 -2.48 -5.99 -2.70
C VAL A 180 -3.26 -4.70 -2.55
N VAL A 181 -4.33 -4.55 -3.32
CA VAL A 181 -5.13 -3.32 -3.31
C VAL A 181 -6.57 -3.63 -2.96
N ARG A 182 -7.21 -2.73 -2.23
CA ARG A 182 -8.64 -2.76 -1.93
C ARG A 182 -9.21 -1.37 -2.13
N LEU A 183 -10.42 -1.28 -2.67
CA LEU A 183 -11.18 -0.03 -2.71
C LEU A 183 -12.39 -0.17 -1.78
N LEU A 184 -12.45 0.68 -0.77
CA LEU A 184 -13.55 0.76 0.18
C LEU A 184 -14.54 1.85 -0.23
N GLY A 185 -15.82 1.65 0.04
CA GLY A 185 -16.88 2.62 -0.24
C GLY A 185 -18.24 1.93 -0.36
N GLU A 186 -19.06 1.99 0.69
CA GLU A 186 -20.35 1.27 0.77
C GLU A 186 -21.45 1.94 -0.07
N HIS A 187 -21.31 3.25 -0.31
CA HIS A 187 -22.24 4.10 -1.07
C HIS A 187 -21.59 4.68 -2.33
N ALA A 188 -20.44 4.16 -2.71
CA ALA A 188 -19.67 4.64 -3.84
C ALA A 188 -20.39 4.18 -5.12
N GLY A 189 -20.85 5.15 -5.92
CA GLY A 189 -21.69 4.94 -7.09
C GLY A 189 -20.90 4.48 -8.31
N ALA A 190 -21.25 5.00 -9.48
CA ALA A 190 -20.71 4.51 -10.75
C ALA A 190 -19.17 4.65 -10.84
N TRP A 191 -18.52 3.65 -11.45
CA TRP A 191 -17.13 3.75 -11.91
C TRP A 191 -17.11 4.36 -13.31
N MET A 192 -16.38 5.46 -13.50
CA MET A 192 -16.32 6.16 -14.78
C MET A 192 -14.93 6.75 -15.02
N THR A 193 -14.59 6.97 -16.29
CA THR A 193 -13.48 7.84 -16.65
C THR A 193 -13.86 9.31 -16.43
N ARG A 194 -12.86 10.19 -16.31
CA ARG A 194 -13.09 11.63 -16.18
C ARG A 194 -13.85 12.19 -17.37
N ALA A 195 -13.50 11.75 -18.58
CA ALA A 195 -14.18 12.17 -19.81
C ALA A 195 -15.66 11.77 -19.82
N GLU A 196 -15.99 10.55 -19.37
CA GLU A 196 -17.38 10.10 -19.22
C GLU A 196 -18.14 10.92 -18.18
N HIS A 197 -17.51 11.17 -17.02
CA HIS A 197 -18.10 11.98 -15.96
C HIS A 197 -18.38 13.42 -16.41
N GLU A 198 -17.47 14.03 -17.19
CA GLU A 198 -17.65 15.38 -17.75
C GLU A 198 -18.72 15.43 -18.84
N ALA A 199 -18.83 14.39 -19.66
CA ALA A 199 -19.82 14.31 -20.74
C ALA A 199 -21.25 14.07 -20.23
N GLY A 200 -21.42 13.37 -19.10
CA GLY A 200 -22.74 13.08 -18.54
C GLY A 200 -22.72 12.79 -17.05
N PRO A 201 -22.62 13.82 -16.18
CA PRO A 201 -22.52 13.64 -14.72
C PRO A 201 -23.70 12.87 -14.09
N ASN A 202 -24.87 12.87 -14.74
CA ASN A 202 -26.10 12.26 -14.23
C ASN A 202 -26.41 10.88 -14.86
N ASN A 203 -25.63 10.40 -15.83
CA ASN A 203 -25.89 9.13 -16.49
C ASN A 203 -25.09 8.01 -15.80
N MET A 204 -25.64 7.48 -14.71
CA MET A 204 -24.94 6.54 -13.83
C MET A 204 -25.52 5.13 -13.95
N GLN A 205 -24.66 4.14 -14.17
CA GLN A 205 -24.99 2.74 -13.89
C GLN A 205 -24.66 2.46 -12.42
N LEU A 206 -25.69 2.19 -11.62
CA LEU A 206 -25.50 1.81 -10.22
C LEU A 206 -25.05 0.34 -10.16
N PRO A 207 -23.98 0.01 -9.41
CA PRO A 207 -23.56 -1.38 -9.26
C PRO A 207 -24.65 -2.23 -8.61
N TYR A 208 -24.85 -3.45 -9.14
CA TYR A 208 -25.97 -4.34 -8.78
C TYR A 208 -25.77 -5.05 -7.43
N ARG A 209 -24.53 -5.19 -6.94
CA ARG A 209 -24.21 -5.84 -5.66
C ARG A 209 -23.49 -4.87 -4.71
N GLN A 210 -24.06 -4.67 -3.53
CA GLN A 210 -23.42 -3.92 -2.46
C GLN A 210 -22.50 -4.84 -1.64
N GLY A 211 -21.21 -4.49 -1.55
CA GLY A 211 -20.26 -5.03 -0.56
C GLY A 211 -19.20 -6.00 -1.10
N GLU A 212 -19.47 -6.75 -2.18
CA GLU A 212 -18.50 -7.69 -2.79
C GLU A 212 -17.31 -6.98 -3.46
N HIS A 213 -17.52 -5.73 -3.85
CA HIS A 213 -16.52 -4.86 -4.47
C HIS A 213 -15.37 -4.49 -3.54
N GLN A 214 -15.56 -4.62 -2.22
CA GLN A 214 -14.58 -4.26 -1.20
C GLN A 214 -13.55 -5.37 -0.93
N ALA A 215 -13.63 -6.52 -1.59
CA ALA A 215 -12.63 -7.56 -1.38
C ALA A 215 -11.31 -7.22 -2.11
N PRO A 216 -10.14 -7.53 -1.50
CA PRO A 216 -8.85 -7.17 -2.10
C PRO A 216 -8.58 -7.86 -3.45
N VAL A 217 -7.79 -7.19 -4.29
CA VAL A 217 -7.30 -7.68 -5.59
C VAL A 217 -5.78 -7.77 -5.60
N LEU A 218 -5.25 -8.74 -6.34
CA LEU A 218 -3.82 -9.03 -6.46
C LEU A 218 -3.45 -9.20 -7.93
N LEU A 219 -2.21 -8.85 -8.27
CA LEU A 219 -1.63 -9.21 -9.56
C LEU A 219 -1.46 -10.73 -9.69
N SER A 220 -1.29 -11.20 -10.92
CA SER A 220 -0.94 -12.60 -11.23
C SER A 220 0.35 -12.62 -12.06
N PRO A 221 1.49 -13.12 -11.53
CA PRO A 221 1.68 -13.58 -10.15
C PRO A 221 1.60 -12.43 -9.13
N ALA A 222 1.17 -12.77 -7.91
CA ALA A 222 1.01 -11.81 -6.80
C ALA A 222 2.36 -11.37 -6.22
N HIS A 223 3.30 -12.31 -6.17
CA HIS A 223 4.67 -12.10 -5.71
C HIS A 223 5.52 -11.44 -6.80
N ARG A 224 6.34 -10.47 -6.41
CA ARG A 224 7.27 -9.72 -7.28
C ARG A 224 8.59 -9.48 -6.56
N VAL A 225 9.64 -9.21 -7.33
CA VAL A 225 10.88 -8.63 -6.79
C VAL A 225 10.59 -7.21 -6.30
N ARG A 226 11.23 -6.78 -5.23
CA ARG A 226 10.98 -5.46 -4.62
C ARG A 226 11.19 -4.31 -5.59
N GLN A 227 12.20 -4.40 -6.47
CA GLN A 227 12.53 -3.37 -7.45
C GLN A 227 11.38 -3.13 -8.46
N ALA A 228 10.44 -4.07 -8.62
CA ALA A 228 9.26 -3.86 -9.44
C ALA A 228 8.41 -2.67 -8.94
N LEU A 229 8.43 -2.35 -7.63
CA LEU A 229 7.72 -1.19 -7.09
C LEU A 229 8.21 0.15 -7.64
N SER A 230 9.50 0.26 -8.00
CA SER A 230 10.04 1.49 -8.59
C SER A 230 10.13 1.41 -10.12
N MET A 231 10.44 0.24 -10.69
CA MET A 231 10.65 0.08 -12.13
C MET A 231 9.36 -0.09 -12.93
N ASP A 232 8.35 -0.74 -12.34
CA ASP A 232 7.10 -1.10 -13.03
C ASP A 232 5.87 -0.43 -12.39
N ALA A 233 6.07 0.64 -11.61
CA ALA A 233 5.01 1.29 -10.82
C ALA A 233 3.76 1.62 -11.65
N GLN A 234 3.97 2.27 -12.80
CA GLN A 234 2.88 2.66 -13.70
C GLN A 234 2.12 1.43 -14.23
N ARG A 235 2.84 0.44 -14.76
CA ARG A 235 2.24 -0.79 -15.33
C ARG A 235 1.47 -1.58 -14.28
N MET A 236 2.02 -1.71 -13.07
CA MET A 236 1.30 -2.34 -11.97
C MET A 236 0.04 -1.56 -11.59
N GLY A 237 0.13 -0.22 -11.56
CA GLY A 237 -1.01 0.65 -11.32
C GLY A 237 -2.13 0.41 -12.33
N GLU A 238 -1.81 0.40 -13.63
CA GLU A 238 -2.74 0.12 -14.72
C GLU A 238 -3.45 -1.25 -14.55
N ASP A 239 -2.67 -2.32 -14.33
CA ASP A 239 -3.21 -3.66 -14.14
C ASP A 239 -4.14 -3.75 -12.90
N LEU A 240 -3.73 -3.13 -11.79
CA LEU A 240 -4.51 -3.11 -10.55
C LEU A 240 -5.80 -2.29 -10.69
N VAL A 241 -5.78 -1.18 -11.42
CA VAL A 241 -6.98 -0.38 -11.74
C VAL A 241 -7.98 -1.22 -12.52
N VAL A 242 -7.53 -1.98 -13.52
CA VAL A 242 -8.40 -2.90 -14.28
C VAL A 242 -9.02 -3.96 -13.36
N LEU A 243 -8.24 -4.54 -12.44
CA LEU A 243 -8.75 -5.53 -11.50
C LEU A 243 -9.77 -4.94 -10.52
N LEU A 244 -9.52 -3.73 -10.00
CA LEU A 244 -10.47 -3.00 -9.15
C LEU A 244 -11.76 -2.70 -9.91
N ARG A 245 -11.67 -2.16 -11.13
CA ARG A 245 -12.83 -1.86 -11.97
C ARG A 245 -13.69 -3.09 -12.24
N ARG A 246 -13.06 -4.21 -12.63
CA ARG A 246 -13.76 -5.49 -12.85
C ARG A 246 -14.51 -5.93 -11.60
N ARG A 247 -13.95 -5.69 -10.42
CA ARG A 247 -14.57 -6.06 -9.15
C ARG A 247 -15.63 -5.05 -8.68
N TRP A 248 -15.54 -3.81 -9.13
CA TRP A 248 -16.49 -2.76 -8.82
C TRP A 248 -17.80 -2.90 -9.60
N ILE A 249 -17.71 -3.36 -10.85
CA ILE A 249 -18.85 -3.45 -11.77
C ILE A 249 -19.61 -4.79 -11.65
N ASN A 250 -18.93 -5.88 -11.27
CA ASN A 250 -19.48 -7.26 -11.20
C ASN A 250 -19.94 -7.66 -9.79
#